data_AF-A0A227GKG4-F1
#
_entry.id   AF-A0A227GKG4-F1
#
_cell.length_a   1.000
_cell.length_b   1.000
_cell.length_c   1.000
_cell.angle_alpha   90.00
_cell.angle_beta   90.00
_cell.angle_gamma   90.00
#
_symmetry.space_group_name_H-M   'P 1'
#
loop_
_entity.id
_entity.type
_entity.pdbx_description
1 polymer ?
#
loop_
_entity_poly.entity_id
_entity_poly.type
_entity_poly.pdbx_seq_one_letter_code
_entity_poly.pdbx_strand_id
1 'polypeptide(L)' 'KEAILERVLSEAEYRQVIIFTATRDDTERLTAKLNEKKLKAVALSGNLNQTQRNTIMSQFERAVFKILVTTD' A
#
# COMPACT_ATOMS: atom_id res chain seq x y z
N LYS A 1 7.60 12.19 -11.45
CA LYS A 1 7.00 11.95 -10.11
C LYS A 1 7.25 10.54 -9.60
N GLU A 2 7.06 9.48 -10.39
CA GLU A 2 7.34 8.09 -9.96
C GLU A 2 8.79 7.83 -9.52
N ALA A 3 9.78 8.43 -10.20
CA ALA A 3 11.20 8.26 -9.86
C ALA A 3 11.57 8.76 -8.44
N ILE A 4 10.86 9.76 -7.91
CA ILE A 4 11.11 10.28 -6.56
C ILE A 4 10.56 9.31 -5.51
N LEU A 5 9.40 8.72 -5.77
CA LEU A 5 8.81 7.70 -4.90
C LEU A 5 9.71 6.47 -4.80
N GLU A 6 10.27 6.01 -5.93
CA GLU A 6 11.21 4.89 -5.94
C GLU A 6 12.48 5.17 -5.15
N ARG A 7 13.04 6.38 -5.31
CA ARG A 7 14.26 6.77 -4.61
C ARG A 7 14.06 6.89 -3.11
N VAL A 8 12.95 7.51 -2.68
CA VAL A 8 12.51 7.54 -1.29
C VAL A 8 12.42 6.10 -0.79
N LEU A 9 11.57 5.25 -1.38
CA LEU A 9 11.41 3.84 -0.97
C LEU A 9 12.71 3.01 -0.92
N SER A 10 13.74 3.38 -1.68
CA SER A 10 15.06 2.72 -1.67
C SER A 10 16.06 3.26 -0.65
N GLU A 11 15.96 4.54 -0.27
CA GLU A 11 17.00 5.24 0.51
C GLU A 11 16.68 5.36 2.01
N ALA A 12 15.46 5.11 2.48
CA ALA A 12 15.22 4.99 3.93
C ALA A 12 14.72 3.62 4.39
N GLU A 13 15.14 3.27 5.61
CA GLU A 13 14.61 2.13 6.35
C GLU A 13 13.18 2.43 6.81
N TYR A 14 12.21 2.35 5.89
CA TYR A 14 10.80 2.41 6.26
C TYR A 14 10.36 1.03 6.74
N ARG A 15 9.84 0.96 7.96
CA ARG A 15 9.13 -0.25 8.43
C ARG A 15 7.82 -0.46 7.69
N GLN A 16 7.07 0.62 7.49
CA GLN A 16 5.72 0.65 6.93
C GLN A 16 5.48 2.00 6.24
N VAL A 17 4.77 2.00 5.11
CA VAL A 17 4.42 3.18 4.31
C VAL A 17 2.92 3.15 4.02
N ILE A 18 2.25 4.30 4.13
CA ILE A 18 0.86 4.48 3.71
C ILE A 18 0.83 5.45 2.53
N ILE A 19 0.18 5.07 1.43
CA ILE A 19 0.05 5.86 0.22
C ILE A 19 -1.43 6.19 0.00
N PHE A 20 -1.76 7.47 -0.02
CA PHE A 20 -3.10 7.95 -0.35
C PHE A 20 -3.19 8.27 -1.84
N THR A 21 -4.28 7.84 -2.48
CA THR A 21 -4.56 8.05 -3.90
C THR A 21 -5.95 8.64 -4.09
N ALA A 22 -6.19 9.32 -5.22
CA ALA A 22 -7.44 10.02 -5.47
C ALA A 22 -8.59 9.10 -5.91
N THR A 23 -8.29 7.94 -6.50
CA THR A 23 -9.29 7.02 -7.04
C THR A 23 -9.01 5.58 -6.62
N ARG A 24 -10.07 4.77 -6.57
CA ARG A 24 -9.97 3.33 -6.29
C ARG A 24 -9.15 2.60 -7.36
N ASP A 25 -9.33 2.99 -8.61
CA ASP A 25 -8.58 2.43 -9.74
C ASP A 25 -7.07 2.69 -9.60
N ASP A 26 -6.68 3.89 -9.15
CA ASP A 26 -5.28 4.20 -8.85
C ASP A 26 -4.74 3.40 -7.66
N THR A 27 -5.56 3.16 -6.64
CA THR A 27 -5.18 2.31 -5.50
C THR A 27 -4.80 0.92 -5.97
N GLU A 28 -5.66 0.28 -6.78
CA GLU A 28 -5.44 -1.08 -7.26
C GLU A 28 -4.27 -1.15 -8.24
N ARG A 29 -4.20 -0.22 -9.19
CA ARG A 29 -3.10 -0.13 -10.18
C ARG A 29 -1.75 0.06 -9.49
N LEU A 30 -1.66 0.95 -8.50
CA LEU A 30 -0.42 1.19 -7.78
C LEU A 30 -0.02 -0.01 -6.92
N THR A 31 -0.99 -0.64 -6.24
CA THR A 31 -0.75 -1.85 -5.44
C THR A 31 -0.21 -2.98 -6.30
N ALA A 32 -0.78 -3.21 -7.49
CA ALA A 32 -0.29 -4.22 -8.43
C ALA A 32 1.16 -3.94 -8.86
N LYS A 33 1.46 -2.69 -9.27
CA LYS A 33 2.81 -2.27 -9.67
C LYS A 33 3.84 -2.42 -8.55
N LEU A 34 3.46 -2.14 -7.31
CA LEU A 34 4.34 -2.33 -6.14
C LEU A 34 4.57 -3.80 -5.83
N ASN A 35 3.55 -4.64 -6.01
CA ASN A 35 3.67 -6.09 -5.82
C ASN A 35 4.50 -6.76 -6.91
N GLU A 36 4.43 -6.30 -8.17
CA GLU A 36 5.34 -6.72 -9.25
C GLU A 36 6.81 -6.45 -8.87
N LYS A 37 7.06 -5.34 -8.19
CA LYS A 37 8.38 -4.97 -7.63
C LYS A 37 8.73 -5.70 -6.34
N LYS A 38 7.92 -6.67 -5.90
CA LYS A 38 8.10 -7.47 -4.66
C LYS A 38 8.13 -6.63 -3.38
N LEU A 39 7.48 -5.46 -3.36
CA LEU A 39 7.49 -4.54 -2.22
C LEU A 39 6.40 -4.82 -1.16
N LYS A 40 5.66 -5.93 -1.29
CA LYS A 40 4.59 -6.36 -0.36
C LYS A 40 3.60 -5.21 -0.04
N ALA A 41 2.81 -4.84 -1.04
CA ALA A 41 1.79 -3.81 -0.96
C ALA A 41 0.38 -4.41 -0.85
N VAL A 42 -0.51 -3.72 -0.13
CA VAL A 42 -1.92 -4.08 -0.01
C VAL A 42 -2.80 -2.84 -0.20
N ALA A 43 -3.92 -3.02 -0.91
CA ALA A 43 -4.93 -1.98 -1.14
C ALA A 43 -6.00 -2.03 -0.04
N LEU A 44 -6.31 -0.89 0.57
CA LEU A 44 -7.46 -0.70 1.44
C LEU A 44 -8.57 -0.01 0.63
N SER A 45 -9.33 -0.80 -0.13
CA SER A 45 -10.40 -0.27 -0.98
C SER A 45 -11.75 -0.20 -0.27
N GLY A 46 -12.63 0.63 -0.82
CA GLY A 46 -14.01 0.81 -0.35
C GLY A 46 -14.89 -0.46 -0.45
N ASN A 47 -14.50 -1.40 -1.30
CA ASN A 47 -15.24 -2.64 -1.56
C ASN A 47 -14.93 -3.77 -0.55
N LEU A 48 -13.94 -3.57 0.32
CA LEU A 48 -13.64 -4.51 1.38
C LEU A 48 -14.69 -4.42 2.49
N ASN A 49 -15.15 -5.58 2.95
CA ASN A 49 -15.98 -5.64 4.15
C ASN A 49 -15.17 -5.29 5.41
N GLN A 50 -15.86 -4.96 6.51
CA GLN A 50 -15.20 -4.51 7.74
C GLN A 50 -14.21 -5.54 8.28
N THR A 51 -14.53 -6.83 8.17
CA THR A 51 -13.64 -7.92 8.60
C THR A 51 -12.34 -7.93 7.80
N GLN A 52 -12.42 -7.81 6.47
CA GLN A 52 -11.26 -7.74 5.59
C GLN A 52 -10.40 -6.50 5.87
N ARG A 53 -11.03 -5.34 6.11
CA ARG A 53 -10.31 -4.13 6.53
C ARG A 53 -9.53 -4.36 7.82
N ASN A 54 -10.17 -4.94 8.83
CA ASN A 54 -9.51 -5.23 10.11
C ASN A 54 -8.37 -6.23 9.94
N THR A 55 -8.53 -7.25 9.09
CA THR A 55 -7.47 -8.21 8.77
C THR A 55 -6.28 -7.52 8.11
N ILE A 56 -6.52 -6.68 7.09
CA ILE A 56 -5.46 -5.95 6.38
C ILE A 56 -4.75 -4.99 7.33
N MET A 57 -5.49 -4.25 8.15
CA MET A 57 -4.92 -3.35 9.16
C MET A 57 -4.07 -4.13 10.18
N SER A 58 -4.55 -5.27 10.70
CA SER A 58 -3.76 -6.08 11.64
C SER A 58 -2.51 -6.67 10.99
N GLN A 59 -2.60 -7.11 9.73
CA GLN A 59 -1.44 -7.60 8.97
C GLN A 59 -0.45 -6.47 8.67
N PHE A 60 -0.95 -5.28 8.35
CA PHE A 60 -0.14 -4.09 8.19
C PHE A 60 0.57 -3.76 9.50
N GLU A 61 -0.13 -3.63 10.64
CA GLU A 61 0.45 -3.38 11.97
C GLU A 61 1.54 -4.38 12.36
N ARG A 62 1.34 -5.67 12.03
CA ARG A 62 2.33 -6.75 12.24
C ARG A 62 3.51 -6.74 11.26
N ALA A 63 3.62 -5.72 10.42
CA ALA A 63 4.64 -5.57 9.37
C ALA A 63 4.68 -6.71 8.34
N VAL A 64 3.54 -7.42 8.16
CA VAL A 64 3.40 -8.45 7.12
C VAL A 64 3.41 -7.78 5.74
N PHE A 65 2.70 -6.66 5.63
CA PHE A 65 2.77 -5.74 4.49
C PHE A 65 3.60 -4.52 4.85
N LYS A 66 4.44 -4.09 3.92
CA LYS A 66 5.25 -2.87 4.09
C LYS A 66 4.56 -1.63 3.54
N ILE A 67 3.61 -1.80 2.60
CA ILE A 67 2.95 -0.67 1.94
C ILE A 67 1.43 -0.87 1.99
N LEU A 68 0.72 0.13 2.50
CA LEU A 68 -0.74 0.22 2.47
C LEU A 68 -1.14 1.32 1.50
N VAL A 69 -1.91 1.00 0.46
CA VAL A 69 -2.43 1.98 -0.49
C VAL A 69 -3.92 2.17 -0.22
N THR A 70 -4.38 3.40 -0.05
CA THR A 70 -5.80 3.71 0.23
C THR A 70 -6.24 4.93 -0.56
N THR A 71 -7.56 5.12 -0.66
CA THR A 71 -8.12 6.44 -1.00
C THR A 71 -8.27 7.26 0.27
N ASP A 72 -8.29 8.59 0.12
CA ASP A 72 -8.82 9.49 1.16
C ASP A 72 -10.34 9.28 1.34
#